data_AF-A0A378VYP5-F1
#
_entry.id   AF-A0A378VYP5-F1
#
_cell.length_a   1.000
_cell.length_b   1.000
_cell.length_c   1.000
_cell.angle_alpha   90.00
_cell.angle_beta   90.00
_cell.angle_gamma   90.00
#
_symmetry.space_group_name_H-M   'P 1'
#
loop_
_entity.id
_entity.type
_entity.pdbx_description
1 polymer ?
#
loop_
_entity_poly.entity_id
_entity_poly.type
_entity_poly.pdbx_seq_one_letter_code
_entity_poly.pdbx_strand_id
1 'polypeptide(L)'
;MNLHAKDKTQHPENVELLSAQKPITDFKGLLTTIISAVVCFGIYHILPYSPDANKGIALLIFVAALWFTEAVHITVTALMVPILAVVLGFPDMDIKKAMADFSNPIIYIFSAASRLPPPCICSGWTVKSPSACCACRAAI
;
A
#
# COMPACT_ATOMS: atom_id res chain seq x y z
N MET A 1 2.46 -9.08 -57.26
CA MET A 1 3.16 -7.81 -56.93
C MET A 1 2.12 -6.93 -56.24
N ASN A 2 2.18 -6.54 -54.98
CA ASN A 2 3.15 -6.73 -53.91
C ASN A 2 2.46 -6.37 -52.58
N LEU A 3 2.75 -7.18 -51.55
CA LEU A 3 2.98 -6.80 -50.14
C LEU A 3 1.87 -5.96 -49.47
N HIS A 4 1.00 -6.56 -48.65
CA HIS A 4 1.38 -7.01 -47.30
C HIS A 4 2.28 -5.98 -46.58
N ALA A 5 1.71 -4.83 -46.23
CA ALA A 5 2.16 -3.90 -45.19
C ALA A 5 1.25 -2.67 -45.33
N LYS A 6 0.46 -2.26 -44.34
CA LYS A 6 0.95 -1.83 -43.04
C LYS A 6 -0.28 -1.46 -42.20
N ASP A 7 -0.98 -2.47 -41.68
CA ASP A 7 -1.78 -2.25 -40.46
C ASP A 7 -0.74 -2.01 -39.36
N LYS A 8 -0.45 -0.73 -39.12
CA LYS A 8 0.49 -0.30 -38.09
C LYS A 8 -0.21 -0.53 -36.76
N THR A 9 -0.08 -1.76 -36.28
CA THR A 9 -0.20 -2.24 -34.91
C THR A 9 -0.08 -1.08 -33.93
N GLN A 10 -1.23 -0.55 -33.52
CA GLN A 10 -1.31 0.43 -32.44
C GLN A 10 -1.15 -0.34 -31.13
N HIS A 11 0.00 -0.09 -30.50
CA HIS A 11 0.28 -0.27 -29.06
C HIS A 11 0.65 -1.69 -28.57
N PRO A 12 1.96 -2.03 -28.57
CA PRO A 12 2.50 -3.16 -27.80
C PRO A 12 2.94 -2.80 -26.36
N GLU A 13 2.87 -1.55 -25.90
CA GLU A 13 3.29 -1.20 -24.52
C GLU A 13 2.27 -1.64 -23.45
N ASN A 14 0.96 -1.54 -23.73
CA ASN A 14 -0.08 -1.86 -22.77
C ASN A 14 -0.30 -3.37 -22.59
N VAL A 15 0.05 -4.19 -23.59
CA VAL A 15 -0.07 -5.66 -23.53
C VAL A 15 1.08 -6.27 -22.74
N GLU A 16 2.27 -5.68 -22.87
CA GLU A 16 3.45 -6.07 -22.07
C GLU A 16 3.24 -5.69 -20.59
N LEU A 17 2.68 -4.50 -20.31
CA LEU A 17 2.28 -4.09 -18.95
C LEU A 17 1.12 -4.94 -18.37
N LEU A 18 0.16 -5.36 -19.20
CA LEU A 18 -0.91 -6.29 -18.79
C LEU A 18 -0.36 -7.70 -18.48
N SER A 19 0.64 -8.15 -19.23
CA SER A 19 1.28 -9.46 -19.03
C SER A 19 2.25 -9.47 -17.84
N ALA A 20 2.81 -8.30 -17.49
CA ALA A 20 3.60 -8.09 -16.28
C ALA A 20 2.72 -7.93 -15.03
N GLN A 21 1.43 -7.60 -15.21
CA GLN A 21 0.44 -7.63 -14.15
C GLN A 21 0.14 -9.10 -13.82
N LYS A 22 0.91 -9.64 -12.87
CA LYS A 22 0.70 -10.97 -12.28
C LYS A 22 -0.81 -11.13 -12.03
N PRO A 23 -1.46 -12.19 -12.58
CA PRO A 23 -2.90 -12.31 -12.53
C PRO A 23 -3.38 -12.11 -11.09
N ILE A 24 -4.37 -11.22 -10.94
CA ILE A 24 -4.99 -10.77 -9.68
C ILE A 24 -5.60 -11.89 -8.82
N THR A 25 -5.39 -13.14 -9.22
CA THR A 25 -5.72 -14.34 -8.47
C THR A 25 -4.42 -15.00 -7.97
N ASP A 26 -3.72 -14.34 -7.05
CA ASP A 26 -2.69 -14.99 -6.24
C ASP A 26 -3.39 -15.96 -5.29
N PHE A 27 -3.71 -17.16 -5.77
CA PHE A 27 -4.44 -18.19 -5.02
C PHE A 27 -3.77 -18.50 -3.68
N LYS A 28 -2.44 -18.37 -3.63
CA LYS A 28 -1.64 -18.51 -2.40
C LYS A 28 -1.95 -17.41 -1.39
N GLY A 29 -2.09 -16.16 -1.85
CA GLY A 29 -2.46 -15.02 -1.01
C GLY A 29 -3.91 -15.08 -0.53
N LEU A 30 -4.81 -15.58 -1.37
CA LEU A 30 -6.19 -15.85 -0.94
C LEU A 30 -6.22 -16.95 0.13
N LEU A 31 -5.48 -18.03 -0.08
CA LEU A 31 -5.40 -19.14 0.87
C LEU A 31 -4.81 -18.69 2.21
N THR A 32 -3.73 -17.91 2.22
CA THR A 32 -3.17 -17.36 3.47
C THR A 32 -4.14 -16.43 4.17
N THR A 33 -4.91 -15.62 3.43
CA THR A 33 -5.95 -14.74 4.00
C THR A 33 -7.04 -15.55 4.68
N ILE A 34 -7.54 -16.62 4.04
CA ILE A 34 -8.56 -17.50 4.63
C ILE A 34 -8.02 -18.20 5.88
N ILE A 35 -6.80 -18.76 5.82
CA ILE A 35 -6.16 -19.41 6.98
C ILE A 35 -6.03 -18.40 8.13
N SER A 36 -5.57 -17.19 7.86
CA SER A 36 -5.42 -16.14 8.88
C SER A 36 -6.77 -15.74 9.52
N ALA A 37 -7.85 -15.71 8.74
CA ALA A 37 -9.19 -15.42 9.24
C ALA A 37 -9.69 -16.53 10.19
N VAL A 38 -9.44 -17.80 9.85
CA VAL A 38 -9.79 -18.94 10.71
C VAL A 38 -8.99 -18.92 12.01
N VAL A 39 -7.68 -18.65 11.93
CA VAL A 39 -6.82 -18.54 13.12
C VAL A 39 -7.29 -17.41 14.03
N CYS A 40 -7.60 -16.24 13.47
CA CYS A 40 -8.13 -15.09 14.20
C CYS A 40 -9.46 -15.42 14.90
N PHE A 41 -10.37 -16.11 14.21
CA PHE A 41 -11.65 -16.54 14.79
C PHE A 41 -11.47 -17.54 15.94
N GLY A 42 -10.53 -18.47 15.82
CA GLY A 42 -10.19 -19.41 16.91
C GLY A 42 -9.65 -18.69 18.15
N ILE A 43 -8.78 -17.69 17.94
CA ILE A 43 -8.21 -16.88 19.03
C ILE A 43 -9.29 -16.04 19.72
N TYR A 44 -10.25 -15.49 18.97
CA TYR A 44 -11.39 -14.75 19.52
C TYR A 44 -12.20 -15.57 20.54
N HIS A 45 -12.35 -16.88 20.33
CA HIS A 45 -13.08 -17.77 21.23
C HIS A 45 -12.30 -18.20 22.47
N ILE A 46 -10.97 -18.17 22.41
CA ILE A 46 -10.09 -18.62 23.52
C ILE A 46 -9.84 -17.49 24.53
N LEU A 47 -9.95 -16.22 24.12
CA LEU A 47 -9.62 -15.07 24.94
C LEU A 47 -10.72 -14.70 25.97
N PRO A 48 -10.47 -14.77 27.29
CA PRO A 48 -11.42 -14.38 28.33
C PRO A 48 -11.29 -12.89 28.71
N TYR A 49 -11.38 -11.97 27.73
CA TYR A 49 -11.42 -10.52 28.01
C TYR A 49 -12.79 -9.90 27.68
N SER A 50 -12.91 -8.60 27.94
CA SER A 50 -14.09 -7.81 27.54
C SER A 50 -14.35 -7.96 26.04
N PRO A 51 -15.62 -8.03 25.58
CA PRO A 51 -15.96 -8.22 24.17
C PRO A 51 -15.31 -7.19 23.24
N ASP A 52 -15.11 -5.96 23.70
CA ASP A 52 -14.46 -4.90 22.92
C ASP A 52 -12.95 -5.13 22.76
N ALA A 53 -12.28 -5.59 23.84
CA ALA A 53 -10.86 -5.92 23.80
C ALA A 53 -10.59 -7.15 22.92
N ASN A 54 -11.46 -8.16 22.98
CA ASN A 54 -11.35 -9.36 22.14
C ASN A 54 -11.43 -9.02 20.65
N LYS A 55 -12.33 -8.12 20.24
CA LYS A 55 -12.43 -7.64 18.85
C LYS A 55 -11.15 -6.92 18.40
N GLY A 56 -10.56 -6.10 19.27
CA GLY A 56 -9.33 -5.35 18.99
C GLY A 56 -8.13 -6.26 18.79
N ILE A 57 -7.94 -7.21 19.71
CA ILE A 57 -6.82 -8.17 19.64
C ILE A 57 -6.96 -9.09 18.43
N ALA A 58 -8.17 -9.58 18.15
CA ALA A 58 -8.46 -10.36 16.95
C ALA A 58 -8.12 -9.58 15.67
N LEU A 59 -8.57 -8.32 15.57
CA LEU A 59 -8.26 -7.46 14.42
C LEU A 59 -6.74 -7.21 14.26
N LEU A 60 -6.02 -6.93 15.36
CA LEU A 60 -4.58 -6.71 15.32
C LEU A 60 -3.81 -7.94 14.84
N ILE A 61 -4.17 -9.13 15.32
CA ILE A 61 -3.53 -10.39 14.90
C ILE A 61 -3.82 -10.67 13.42
N PHE A 62 -5.05 -10.41 12.97
CA PHE A 62 -5.42 -10.54 11.56
C PHE A 62 -4.59 -9.62 10.66
N VAL A 63 -4.50 -8.33 11.01
CA VAL A 63 -3.71 -7.34 10.24
C VAL A 63 -2.21 -7.69 10.25
N ALA A 64 -1.68 -8.13 11.38
CA ALA A 64 -0.29 -8.57 11.48
C ALA A 64 -0.02 -9.76 10.53
N ALA A 65 -0.89 -10.77 10.51
CA ALA A 65 -0.76 -11.92 9.63
C ALA A 65 -0.82 -11.53 8.13
N LEU A 66 -1.72 -10.61 7.74
CA LEU A 66 -1.78 -10.12 6.36
C LEU A 66 -0.53 -9.33 5.96
N TRP A 67 0.03 -8.53 6.87
CA TRP A 67 1.26 -7.76 6.61
C TRP A 67 2.46 -8.70 6.42
N PHE A 68 2.68 -9.62 7.37
CA PHE A 68 3.85 -10.52 7.33
C PHE A 68 3.87 -11.47 6.13
N THR A 69 2.72 -11.76 5.54
CA THR A 69 2.62 -12.72 4.42
C THR A 69 2.69 -12.07 3.03
N GLU A 70 2.71 -10.74 2.94
CA GLU A 70 2.65 -9.95 1.69
C GLU A 70 1.58 -10.44 0.69
N ALA A 71 0.56 -11.15 1.19
CA ALA A 71 -0.54 -11.68 0.39
C ALA A 71 -1.41 -10.55 -0.17
N VAL A 72 -1.45 -9.44 0.56
CA VAL A 72 -2.11 -8.19 0.20
C VAL A 72 -1.06 -7.09 0.34
N HIS A 73 -0.98 -6.18 -0.63
CA HIS A 73 -0.04 -5.06 -0.58
C HIS A 73 -0.27 -4.19 0.68
N ILE A 74 0.80 -3.71 1.29
CA ILE A 74 0.78 -3.01 2.59
C ILE A 74 -0.14 -1.78 2.60
N THR A 75 -0.28 -1.11 1.44
CA THR A 75 -1.19 0.04 1.32
C THR A 75 -2.66 -0.37 1.31
N VAL A 76 -2.98 -1.55 0.79
CA VAL A 76 -4.36 -2.07 0.73
C VAL A 76 -4.79 -2.55 2.11
N THR A 77 -3.90 -3.22 2.85
CA THR A 77 -4.17 -3.61 4.23
C THR A 77 -4.37 -2.40 5.13
N ALA A 78 -3.58 -1.32 4.95
CA ALA A 78 -3.73 -0.07 5.69
C ALA A 78 -5.11 0.61 5.50
N LEU A 79 -5.69 0.53 4.30
CA LEU A 79 -7.06 1.02 4.02
C LEU A 79 -8.15 0.08 4.57
N MET A 80 -7.89 -1.22 4.63
CA MET A 80 -8.82 -2.19 5.19
C MET A 80 -8.99 -2.08 6.71
N VAL A 81 -7.93 -1.74 7.45
CA VAL A 81 -7.98 -1.64 8.93
C VAL A 81 -9.09 -0.72 9.44
N PRO A 82 -9.19 0.56 9.01
CA PRO A 82 -10.25 1.46 9.48
C PRO A 82 -11.64 1.02 9.03
N ILE A 83 -11.77 0.33 7.89
CA ILE A 83 -13.04 -0.25 7.44
C ILE A 83 -13.47 -1.38 8.36
N LEU A 84 -12.56 -2.30 8.69
CA LEU A 84 -12.84 -3.41 9.61
C LEU A 84 -13.13 -2.91 11.03
N ALA A 85 -12.46 -1.85 11.49
CA ALA A 85 -12.75 -1.25 12.79
C ALA A 85 -14.19 -0.71 12.86
N VAL A 86 -14.68 -0.05 11.82
CA VAL A 86 -16.07 0.41 11.76
C VAL A 86 -17.05 -0.77 11.70
N VAL A 87 -16.77 -1.79 10.87
CA VAL A 87 -17.66 -2.96 10.72
C VAL A 87 -17.74 -3.80 12.00
N LEU A 88 -16.65 -3.94 12.75
CA LEU A 88 -16.63 -4.65 14.04
C LEU A 88 -17.36 -3.90 15.16
N GLY A 89 -17.76 -2.64 14.92
CA GLY A 89 -18.59 -1.84 15.80
C GLY A 89 -17.93 -1.60 17.15
N PHE A 90 -16.71 -1.04 17.15
CA PHE A 90 -16.13 -0.51 18.39
C PHE A 90 -17.02 0.65 18.89
N PRO A 91 -17.39 0.66 20.19
CA PRO A 91 -18.06 1.83 20.76
C PRO A 91 -17.19 3.07 20.50
N ASP A 92 -17.82 4.16 20.07
CA ASP A 92 -17.21 5.48 19.80
C ASP A 92 -16.42 5.65 18.47
N MET A 93 -16.43 4.67 17.55
CA MET A 93 -15.76 4.78 16.25
C MET A 93 -16.73 5.08 15.10
N ASP A 94 -16.83 6.37 14.74
CA ASP A 94 -17.54 6.83 13.53
C ASP A 94 -16.64 6.74 12.28
N ILE A 95 -17.23 6.55 11.10
CA ILE A 95 -16.51 6.51 9.80
C ILE A 95 -15.66 7.77 9.62
N LYS A 96 -16.18 8.95 10.02
CA LYS A 96 -15.44 10.22 9.93
C LYS A 96 -14.16 10.20 10.75
N LYS A 97 -14.19 9.55 11.92
CA LYS A 97 -13.03 9.47 12.82
C LYS A 97 -12.01 8.45 12.32
N ALA A 98 -12.47 7.34 11.76
CA ALA A 98 -11.59 6.33 11.15
C ALA A 98 -10.86 6.85 9.89
N MET A 99 -11.49 7.73 9.10
CA MET A 99 -10.87 8.33 7.91
C MET A 99 -10.00 9.56 8.20
N ALA A 100 -10.07 10.11 9.42
CA ALA A 100 -9.27 11.28 9.80
C ALA A 100 -7.76 10.99 9.81
N ASP A 101 -7.36 9.75 10.07
CA ASP A 101 -5.96 9.34 10.16
C ASP A 101 -5.23 9.44 8.80
N PHE A 102 -5.93 9.22 7.68
CA PHE A 102 -5.40 9.46 6.34
C PHE A 102 -5.17 10.94 6.02
N SER A 103 -5.77 11.86 6.80
CA SER A 103 -5.61 13.30 6.63
C SER A 103 -4.58 13.90 7.59
N ASN A 104 -3.65 13.08 8.10
CA ASN A 104 -2.63 13.55 9.02
C ASN A 104 -1.59 14.47 8.30
N PRO A 105 -1.23 15.64 8.86
CA PRO A 105 -0.26 16.56 8.26
C PRO A 105 1.11 15.92 7.98
N ILE A 106 1.52 14.91 8.75
CA ILE A 106 2.76 14.16 8.50
C ILE A 106 2.72 13.43 7.15
N ILE A 107 1.58 12.81 6.79
CA ILE A 107 1.42 12.12 5.49
C ILE A 107 1.55 13.12 4.35
N TYR A 108 0.94 14.30 4.48
CA TYR A 108 1.05 15.37 3.48
C TYR A 108 2.47 15.90 3.33
N ILE A 109 3.24 16.00 4.42
CA ILE A 109 4.65 16.41 4.37
C ILE A 109 5.49 15.38 3.59
N PHE A 110 5.30 14.08 3.83
CA PHE A 110 6.02 13.03 3.09
C PHE A 110 5.62 12.96 1.61
N SER A 111 4.33 13.13 1.31
CA SER A 111 3.86 13.20 -0.08
C SER A 111 4.31 14.47 -0.81
N ALA A 112 4.53 15.57 -0.09
CA ALA A 112 5.10 16.81 -0.65
C ALA A 112 6.63 16.71 -0.81
N ALA A 113 7.31 16.03 0.10
CA ALA A 113 8.76 15.81 0.05
C ALA A 113 9.20 15.02 -1.19
N SER A 114 8.40 14.05 -1.67
CA SER A 114 8.68 13.33 -2.91
C SER A 114 8.47 14.17 -4.19
N ARG A 115 7.76 15.31 -4.09
CA ARG A 115 7.51 16.24 -5.21
C ARG A 115 8.53 17.36 -5.28
N LEU A 116 9.19 17.68 -4.16
CA LEU A 116 10.33 18.59 -4.16
C LEU A 116 11.50 17.89 -4.85
N PRO A 117 12.23 18.58 -5.75
CA PRO A 117 13.46 18.01 -6.30
C PRO A 117 14.36 17.61 -5.13
N PRO A 118 15.05 16.44 -5.20
CA PRO A 118 15.99 16.09 -4.16
C PRO A 118 16.94 17.28 -3.98
N PRO A 119 17.29 17.68 -2.75
CA PRO A 119 18.47 18.53 -2.59
C PRO A 119 19.57 17.79 -3.35
N CYS A 120 20.20 18.44 -4.32
CA CYS A 120 21.38 17.89 -4.98
C CYS A 120 22.43 17.70 -3.89
N ILE A 121 22.49 16.50 -3.30
CA ILE A 121 23.50 16.11 -2.31
C ILE A 121 24.77 15.83 -3.13
N CYS A 122 25.41 16.91 -3.57
CA CYS A 122 26.82 16.86 -3.94
C CYS A 122 27.60 16.98 -2.63
N SER A 123 28.12 15.84 -2.15
CA SER A 123 29.25 15.74 -1.23
C SER A 123 29.41 16.88 -0.21
N GLY A 124 28.52 16.94 0.77
CA GLY A 124 28.81 17.55 2.07
C GLY A 124 28.66 19.06 2.22
N TRP A 125 28.13 19.81 1.25
CA TRP A 125 27.88 21.25 1.44
C TRP A 125 26.46 21.67 1.03
N THR A 126 25.76 22.34 1.95
CA THR A 126 24.45 22.94 1.75
C THR A 126 24.56 24.15 0.82
N VAL A 127 24.44 23.94 -0.49
CA VAL A 127 24.54 25.03 -1.48
C VAL A 127 23.20 25.75 -1.64
N LYS A 128 23.20 27.07 -1.33
CA LYS A 128 22.05 28.00 -1.40
C LYS A 128 21.88 28.65 -2.78
N SER A 129 22.10 27.94 -3.89
CA SER A 129 21.94 28.52 -5.23
C SER A 129 21.44 27.52 -6.30
N PRO A 130 20.38 27.86 -7.07
CA PRO A 130 19.72 26.94 -8.00
C PRO A 130 20.49 26.64 -9.31
N SER A 131 21.60 27.33 -9.61
CA SER A 131 22.33 27.15 -10.88
C SER A 131 23.31 25.96 -10.90
N ALA A 132 23.60 25.32 -9.75
CA ALA A 132 24.62 24.27 -9.66
C ALA A 132 24.11 22.83 -9.85
N CYS A 133 22.79 22.57 -9.81
CA CYS A 133 22.23 21.22 -9.96
C CYS A 133 22.39 20.63 -11.38
N CYS A 134 22.44 21.45 -12.43
CA CYS A 134 22.51 20.95 -13.82
C CYS A 134 23.86 20.32 -14.19
N ALA A 135 24.96 20.67 -13.52
CA ALA A 135 26.30 20.19 -13.90
C ALA A 135 26.56 18.71 -13.52
N CYS A 136 25.78 18.13 -12.60
CA CYS A 136 26.04 16.78 -12.09
C CYS A 136 25.37 15.66 -12.92
N ARG A 137 24.42 15.99 -13.81
CA ARG A 137 23.77 15.00 -14.69
C ARG A 137 24.55 14.69 -15.97
N ALA A 138 25.70 15.33 -16.20
CA ALA A 138 26.53 15.14 -17.40
C ALA A 138 27.76 14.23 -17.18
N ALA A 139 27.89 13.58 -16.02
CA ALA A 139 29.05 12.76 -15.68
C ALA A 139 28.73 11.28 -15.39
N ILE A 140 27.55 10.79 -15.79
CA ILE A 140 27.21 9.35 -15.82
C ILE A 140 26.57 9.03 -17.17
#